data_AF-B9Y786-F1
#
_entry.id   AF-B9Y786-F1
#
_cell.length_a   1.000
_cell.length_b   1.000
_cell.length_c   1.000
_cell.angle_alpha   90.00
_cell.angle_beta   90.00
_cell.angle_gamma   90.00
#
_symmetry.space_group_name_H-M   'P 1'
#
loop_
_entity.id
_entity.type
_entity.pdbx_description
1 polymer ?
#
loop_
_entity_poly.entity_id
_entity_poly.type
_entity_poly.pdbx_seq_one_letter_code
_entity_poly.pdbx_strand_id
1 'polypeptide(L)'
;IDMNNIPLNKTVQLMKGNSKRQKKVVDFIKNADLDMDDFVYLDEEHFRWNLGEFEKEKPEEKALDIPEQFMEQIRLCSVYHGVPLPSVLFDSTGTKKIAALASYIIEALEDGRVLVIDELDSSLHFKLTRAIAAMFNNELNRSAQLIFTVHDINLLDCKKLFRKEQIWFIDKDQAGVYLYSLADFTALKGVRDNSDILSKYQKGIFGAVPEPELIKSLLDLDIHTGNQGE
;
A
#
# COMPACT_ATOMS: atom_id res chain seq x y z
N ILE A 1 -0.22 5.10 -9.76
CA ILE A 1 0.48 5.42 -8.49
C ILE A 1 1.37 4.24 -8.20
N ASP A 2 2.65 4.45 -7.95
CA ASP A 2 3.55 3.41 -7.48
C ASP A 2 3.59 3.47 -5.95
N MET A 3 3.30 2.37 -5.26
CA MET A 3 3.29 2.33 -3.80
C MET A 3 4.66 2.58 -3.16
N ASN A 4 5.75 2.44 -3.90
CA ASN A 4 7.10 2.78 -3.43
C ASN A 4 7.43 4.27 -3.62
N ASN A 5 6.62 5.01 -4.38
CA ASN A 5 6.83 6.44 -4.65
C ASN A 5 5.50 7.18 -4.80
N ILE A 6 4.70 7.21 -3.72
CA ILE A 6 3.38 7.87 -3.70
C ILE A 6 3.57 9.39 -3.59
N PRO A 7 3.10 10.21 -4.55
CA PRO A 7 3.23 11.66 -4.44
C PRO A 7 2.36 12.22 -3.31
N LEU A 8 2.99 12.88 -2.34
CA LEU A 8 2.30 13.46 -1.16
C LEU A 8 1.68 14.84 -1.41
N ASN A 9 2.10 15.54 -2.46
CA ASN A 9 1.64 16.90 -2.79
C ASN A 9 0.11 17.02 -2.81
N LYS A 10 -0.58 16.03 -3.37
CA LYS A 10 -2.03 15.98 -3.42
C LYS A 10 -2.65 15.90 -2.03
N THR A 11 -2.13 15.00 -1.18
CA THR A 11 -2.60 14.84 0.20
C THR A 11 -2.36 16.10 1.00
N VAL A 12 -1.17 16.71 0.89
CA VAL A 12 -0.86 18.00 1.52
C VAL A 12 -1.86 19.08 1.12
N GLN A 13 -2.05 19.30 -0.18
CA GLN A 13 -2.96 20.34 -0.69
C GLN A 13 -4.41 20.11 -0.23
N LEU A 14 -4.86 18.85 -0.23
CA LEU A 14 -6.19 18.49 0.24
C LEU A 14 -6.34 18.72 1.75
N MET A 15 -5.32 18.39 2.54
CA MET A 15 -5.33 18.50 3.99
C MET A 15 -5.22 19.94 4.51
N LYS A 16 -4.62 20.85 3.73
CA LYS A 16 -4.61 22.30 4.01
C LYS A 16 -5.99 22.96 3.92
N GLY A 17 -6.90 22.39 3.12
CA GLY A 17 -8.24 22.92 2.96
C GLY A 17 -9.19 22.43 4.06
N ASN A 18 -10.26 23.16 4.32
CA ASN A 18 -11.33 22.72 5.22
C ASN A 18 -12.55 22.25 4.41
N SER A 19 -12.38 21.16 3.67
CA SER A 19 -13.39 20.67 2.73
C SER A 19 -14.12 19.44 3.28
N LYS A 20 -15.32 19.17 2.76
CA LYS A 20 -16.03 17.91 3.04
C LYS A 20 -15.18 16.68 2.64
N ARG A 21 -14.35 16.84 1.61
CA ARG A 21 -13.43 15.80 1.12
C ARG A 21 -12.28 15.55 2.09
N GLN A 22 -11.73 16.60 2.71
CA GLN A 22 -10.73 16.50 3.78
C GLN A 22 -11.24 15.61 4.92
N LYS A 23 -12.45 15.87 5.42
CA LYS A 23 -13.05 15.05 6.49
C LYS A 23 -13.14 13.57 6.10
N LYS A 24 -13.54 13.26 4.87
CA LYS A 24 -13.60 11.87 4.37
C LYS A 24 -12.22 11.21 4.28
N VAL A 25 -11.18 11.97 3.92
CA VAL A 25 -9.80 11.47 3.91
C VAL A 25 -9.32 11.15 5.32
N VAL A 26 -9.57 12.04 6.27
CA VAL A 26 -9.26 11.81 7.69
C VAL A 26 -10.03 10.60 8.23
N ASP A 27 -11.33 10.52 7.96
CA ASP A 27 -12.17 9.38 8.36
C ASP A 27 -11.65 8.07 7.76
N PHE A 28 -11.22 8.07 6.50
CA PHE A 28 -10.63 6.89 5.86
C PHE A 28 -9.36 6.43 6.59
N ILE A 29 -8.45 7.36 6.90
CA ILE A 29 -7.19 7.04 7.59
C ILE A 29 -7.46 6.46 8.98
N LYS A 30 -8.38 7.07 9.73
CA LYS A 30 -8.77 6.59 11.07
C LYS A 30 -9.44 5.22 11.03
N ASN A 31 -10.25 4.96 10.01
CA ASN A 31 -10.90 3.65 9.82
C ASN A 31 -9.96 2.57 9.26
N ALA A 32 -8.70 2.89 8.96
CA ALA A 32 -7.70 1.93 8.50
C ALA A 32 -6.98 1.19 9.64
N ASP A 33 -7.47 1.26 10.88
CA ASP A 33 -6.96 0.49 12.03
C ASP A 33 -5.46 0.74 12.29
N LEU A 34 -5.08 2.01 12.36
CA LEU A 34 -3.69 2.48 12.47
C LEU A 34 -3.34 2.98 13.89
N ASP A 35 -4.15 2.64 14.89
CA ASP A 35 -4.01 3.08 16.29
C ASP A 35 -3.80 4.60 16.45
N MET A 36 -4.44 5.43 15.61
CA MET A 36 -4.36 6.89 15.69
C MET A 36 -5.71 7.52 16.04
N ASP A 37 -5.67 8.65 16.75
CA ASP A 37 -6.86 9.43 17.10
C ASP A 37 -7.31 10.32 15.94
N ASP A 38 -6.35 10.92 15.22
CA ASP A 38 -6.62 11.86 14.15
C ASP A 38 -5.45 12.01 13.16
N PHE A 39 -5.70 12.64 12.01
CA PHE A 39 -4.68 12.99 11.03
C PHE A 39 -4.90 14.43 10.55
N VAL A 40 -3.92 15.30 10.79
CA VAL A 40 -4.07 16.76 10.64
C VAL A 40 -2.93 17.36 9.83
N TYR A 41 -3.20 18.50 9.21
CA TYR A 41 -2.16 19.37 8.68
C TYR A 41 -2.01 20.56 9.62
N LEU A 42 -0.80 20.78 10.12
CA LEU A 42 -0.50 21.93 10.98
C LEU A 42 0.05 23.09 10.15
N ASP A 43 -0.46 24.29 10.38
CA ASP A 43 0.21 25.50 9.86
C ASP A 43 1.54 25.75 10.59
N GLU A 44 2.28 26.76 10.14
CA GLU A 44 3.64 27.01 10.64
C GLU A 44 3.68 27.36 12.13
N GLU A 45 2.71 28.14 12.62
CA GLU A 45 2.68 28.58 14.01
C GLU A 45 2.38 27.41 14.94
N HIS A 46 1.34 26.63 14.63
CA HIS A 46 0.96 25.45 15.41
C HIS A 46 2.02 24.36 15.34
N PHE A 47 2.66 24.19 14.19
CA PHE A 47 3.73 23.22 14.01
C PHE A 47 4.95 23.55 14.88
N ARG A 48 5.40 24.82 14.87
CA ARG A 48 6.53 25.27 15.71
C ARG A 48 6.21 25.20 17.20
N TRP A 49 4.97 25.50 17.59
CA TRP A 49 4.53 25.33 18.98
C TRP A 49 4.65 23.87 19.43
N ASN A 50 4.16 22.94 18.62
CA ASN A 50 4.25 21.51 18.94
C ASN A 50 5.71 21.03 18.96
N LEU A 51 6.57 21.50 18.05
CA LEU A 51 8.01 21.22 18.09
C LEU A 51 8.73 21.80 19.30
N GLY A 52 8.30 22.95 19.82
CA GLY A 52 8.88 23.56 21.01
C GLY A 52 8.73 22.70 22.28
N GLU A 53 7.75 21.80 22.32
CA GLU A 53 7.65 20.75 23.36
C GLU A 53 8.68 19.62 23.16
N PHE A 54 9.04 19.32 21.91
CA PHE A 54 10.03 18.29 21.55
C PHE A 54 11.48 18.80 21.61
N GLU A 55 11.71 20.09 21.37
CA GLU A 55 13.02 20.74 21.37
C GLU A 55 13.19 21.69 22.57
N LYS A 56 13.60 21.15 23.71
CA LYS A 56 14.34 21.94 24.71
C LYS A 56 15.78 22.27 24.27
N GLU A 57 16.21 21.81 23.10
CA GLU A 57 17.54 22.08 22.55
C GLU A 57 17.45 22.69 21.14
N LYS A 58 17.55 24.03 21.12
CA LYS A 58 17.94 24.96 20.04
C LYS A 58 17.68 24.54 18.57
N PRO A 59 16.88 25.33 17.82
CA PRO A 59 16.87 25.21 16.35
C PRO A 59 18.20 25.75 15.78
N GLU A 60 18.99 24.87 15.16
CA GLU A 60 20.18 25.24 14.38
C GLU A 60 19.78 25.94 13.05
N GLU A 61 20.65 26.82 12.54
CA GLU A 61 20.54 27.47 11.22
C GLU A 61 20.19 26.52 10.05
N LYS A 62 20.44 25.21 10.19
CA LYS A 62 20.13 24.17 9.20
C LYS A 62 18.65 24.01 8.88
N ALA A 63 17.73 24.42 9.76
CA ALA A 63 16.31 24.36 9.46
C ALA A 63 15.91 25.29 8.30
N LEU A 64 16.72 26.31 8.00
CA LEU A 64 16.51 27.26 6.89
C LEU A 64 16.86 26.66 5.51
N ASP A 65 17.67 25.60 5.46
CA ASP A 65 18.12 24.95 4.20
C ASP A 65 17.20 23.80 3.75
N ILE A 66 16.13 23.52 4.49
CA ILE A 66 15.21 22.44 4.14
C ILE A 66 14.31 22.89 2.97
N PRO A 67 14.23 22.11 1.87
CA PRO A 67 13.34 22.44 0.76
C PRO A 67 11.90 22.64 1.23
N GLU A 68 11.26 23.71 0.78
CA GLU A 68 9.88 24.08 1.20
C GLU A 68 8.87 22.94 1.00
N GLN A 69 9.01 22.17 -0.09
CA GLN A 69 8.17 21.00 -0.35
C GLN A 69 8.31 19.90 0.71
N PHE A 70 9.49 19.72 1.29
CA PHE A 70 9.72 18.76 2.36
C PHE A 70 9.11 19.26 3.68
N MET A 71 9.24 20.56 3.95
CA MET A 71 8.59 21.18 5.11
C MET A 71 7.06 21.01 5.09
N GLU A 72 6.44 21.10 3.92
CA GLU A 72 4.98 20.85 3.82
C GLU A 72 4.59 19.42 4.17
N GLN A 73 5.43 18.45 3.82
CA GLN A 73 5.17 17.03 4.13
C GLN A 73 5.36 16.74 5.62
N ILE A 74 6.37 17.35 6.25
CA ILE A 74 6.60 17.24 7.69
C ILE A 74 5.38 17.70 8.50
N ARG A 75 4.65 18.71 8.00
CA ARG A 75 3.46 19.27 8.65
C ARG A 75 2.21 18.38 8.59
N LEU A 76 2.26 17.26 7.87
CA LEU A 76 1.25 16.21 7.99
C LEU A 76 1.53 15.41 9.27
N CYS A 77 0.63 15.52 10.24
CA CYS A 77 0.81 14.95 11.57
C CYS A 77 -0.27 13.90 11.89
N SER A 78 0.17 12.78 12.42
CA SER A 78 -0.69 11.79 13.06
C SER A 78 -0.86 12.17 14.53
N VAL A 79 -2.07 12.09 15.05
CA VAL A 79 -2.40 12.45 16.43
C VAL A 79 -2.53 11.17 17.25
N TYR A 80 -1.72 11.06 18.29
CA TYR A 80 -1.69 9.92 19.21
C TYR A 80 -1.90 10.41 20.64
N HIS A 81 -2.96 9.94 21.28
CA HIS A 81 -3.38 10.39 22.62
C HIS A 81 -3.48 11.93 22.73
N GLY A 82 -4.00 12.56 21.68
CA GLY A 82 -4.09 14.02 21.55
C GLY A 82 -2.79 14.75 21.21
N VAL A 83 -1.66 14.04 21.04
CA VAL A 83 -0.36 14.62 20.69
C VAL A 83 -0.09 14.48 19.19
N PRO A 84 0.04 15.59 18.44
CA PRO A 84 0.38 15.55 17.01
C PRO A 84 1.87 15.30 16.80
N LEU A 85 2.20 14.31 15.97
CA LEU A 85 3.56 13.95 15.59
C LEU A 85 3.72 13.97 14.05
N PRO A 86 4.83 14.52 13.52
CA PRO A 86 5.13 14.48 12.09
C PRO A 86 5.09 13.04 11.52
N SER A 87 4.08 12.74 10.70
CA SER A 87 3.82 11.38 10.21
C SER A 87 5.04 10.83 9.45
N VAL A 88 5.65 11.66 8.60
CA VAL A 88 6.83 11.28 7.78
C VAL A 88 8.03 10.84 8.63
N LEU A 89 8.16 11.36 9.85
CA LEU A 89 9.29 11.05 10.74
C LEU A 89 8.96 9.90 11.69
N PHE A 90 7.76 9.87 12.26
CA PHE A 90 7.43 8.99 13.39
C PHE A 90 6.64 7.73 13.00
N ASP A 91 5.84 7.79 11.95
CA ASP A 91 4.92 6.69 11.64
C ASP A 91 5.62 5.50 10.97
N SER A 92 4.98 4.33 11.02
CA SER A 92 5.38 3.18 10.24
C SER A 92 5.24 3.44 8.73
N THR A 93 5.98 2.70 7.90
CA THR A 93 5.86 2.78 6.44
C THR A 93 4.44 2.51 5.96
N GLY A 94 3.73 1.56 6.56
CA GLY A 94 2.34 1.24 6.21
C GLY A 94 1.39 2.40 6.49
N THR A 95 1.50 3.01 7.67
CA THR A 95 0.72 4.19 8.07
C THR A 95 0.95 5.35 7.10
N LYS A 96 2.22 5.67 6.78
CA LYS A 96 2.59 6.71 5.81
C LYS A 96 1.97 6.45 4.44
N LYS A 97 2.02 5.21 3.96
CA LYS A 97 1.45 4.82 2.66
C LYS A 97 -0.08 4.94 2.66
N ILE A 98 -0.77 4.53 3.73
CA ILE A 98 -2.23 4.73 3.85
C ILE A 98 -2.59 6.21 3.84
N ALA A 99 -1.91 7.03 4.64
CA ALA A 99 -2.14 8.47 4.69
C ALA A 99 -1.90 9.14 3.32
N ALA A 100 -0.83 8.74 2.63
CA ALA A 100 -0.53 9.20 1.29
C ALA A 100 -1.62 8.79 0.28
N LEU A 101 -2.09 7.54 0.35
CA LEU A 101 -3.02 6.96 -0.62
C LEU A 101 -4.48 7.39 -0.41
N ALA A 102 -4.87 7.72 0.82
CA ALA A 102 -6.23 8.06 1.21
C ALA A 102 -6.86 9.14 0.32
N SER A 103 -6.11 10.20 0.00
CA SER A 103 -6.57 11.29 -0.87
C SER A 103 -6.92 10.81 -2.29
N TYR A 104 -6.13 9.89 -2.84
CA TYR A 104 -6.34 9.32 -4.16
C TYR A 104 -7.54 8.37 -4.20
N ILE A 105 -7.68 7.52 -3.19
CA ILE A 105 -8.82 6.59 -3.08
C ILE A 105 -10.14 7.36 -2.96
N ILE A 106 -10.21 8.31 -2.02
CA ILE A 106 -11.44 9.08 -1.79
C ILE A 106 -11.82 9.89 -3.04
N GLU A 107 -10.85 10.56 -3.68
CA GLU A 107 -11.14 11.28 -4.91
C GLU A 107 -11.61 10.35 -6.04
N ALA A 108 -10.98 9.19 -6.22
CA ALA A 108 -11.38 8.25 -7.25
C ALA A 108 -12.82 7.74 -7.05
N LEU A 109 -13.17 7.40 -5.81
CA LEU A 109 -14.52 6.97 -5.44
C LEU A 109 -15.58 8.06 -5.60
N GLU A 110 -15.26 9.31 -5.21
CA GLU A 110 -16.20 10.43 -5.34
C GLU A 110 -16.41 10.87 -6.78
N ASP A 111 -15.32 10.96 -7.55
CA ASP A 111 -15.34 11.52 -8.89
C ASP A 111 -15.56 10.43 -9.97
N GLY A 112 -15.69 9.17 -9.58
CA GLY A 112 -15.91 8.05 -10.49
C GLY A 112 -14.74 7.77 -11.42
N ARG A 113 -13.51 7.89 -10.92
CA ARG A 113 -12.28 7.77 -11.73
C ARG A 113 -11.72 6.36 -11.73
N VAL A 114 -10.90 6.08 -12.74
CA VAL A 114 -10.02 4.93 -12.75
C VAL A 114 -8.76 5.26 -11.95
N LEU A 115 -8.51 4.50 -10.90
CA LEU A 115 -7.32 4.55 -10.09
C LEU A 115 -6.44 3.35 -10.42
N VAL A 116 -5.21 3.61 -10.87
CA VAL A 116 -4.22 2.58 -11.18
C VAL A 116 -3.13 2.61 -10.11
N ILE A 117 -2.91 1.49 -9.42
CA ILE A 117 -1.92 1.37 -8.34
C ILE A 117 -1.00 0.18 -8.58
N ASP A 118 0.29 0.43 -8.65
CA ASP A 118 1.31 -0.62 -8.71
C ASP A 118 1.72 -1.04 -7.29
N GLU A 119 1.83 -2.35 -7.08
CA GLU A 119 2.18 -3.02 -5.82
C GLU A 119 1.32 -2.57 -4.63
N LEU A 120 -0.01 -2.64 -4.74
CA LEU A 120 -0.93 -2.13 -3.70
C LEU A 120 -0.66 -2.73 -2.31
N ASP A 121 -0.19 -3.96 -2.24
CA ASP A 121 0.17 -4.69 -1.03
C ASP A 121 1.55 -4.32 -0.46
N SER A 122 2.34 -3.48 -1.14
CA SER A 122 3.66 -3.08 -0.69
C SER A 122 3.61 -2.36 0.66
N SER A 123 4.13 -3.05 1.69
CA SER A 123 4.15 -2.61 3.10
C SER A 123 2.77 -2.42 3.74
N LEU A 124 1.70 -2.92 3.12
CA LEU A 124 0.37 -2.95 3.72
C LEU A 124 0.03 -4.35 4.20
N HIS A 125 -0.67 -4.43 5.32
CA HIS A 125 -1.22 -5.71 5.77
C HIS A 125 -2.33 -6.17 4.80
N PHE A 126 -2.37 -7.47 4.48
CA PHE A 126 -3.29 -8.02 3.46
C PHE A 126 -4.76 -7.64 3.67
N LYS A 127 -5.19 -7.52 4.93
CA LYS A 127 -6.55 -7.08 5.28
C LYS A 127 -6.86 -5.66 4.79
N LEU A 128 -5.89 -4.75 4.82
CA LEU A 128 -6.06 -3.38 4.32
C LEU A 128 -6.14 -3.35 2.80
N THR A 129 -5.22 -4.02 2.12
CA THR A 129 -5.26 -4.19 0.66
C THR A 129 -6.61 -4.76 0.21
N ARG A 130 -7.09 -5.79 0.91
CA ARG A 130 -8.39 -6.41 0.67
C ARG A 130 -9.56 -5.45 0.93
N ALA A 131 -9.52 -4.68 2.02
CA ALA A 131 -10.55 -3.71 2.34
C ALA A 131 -10.63 -2.62 1.26
N ILE A 132 -9.48 -2.10 0.80
CA ILE A 132 -9.40 -1.13 -0.30
C ILE A 132 -10.00 -1.74 -1.57
N ALA A 133 -9.60 -2.95 -1.96
CA ALA A 133 -10.16 -3.60 -3.14
C ALA A 133 -11.69 -3.80 -3.03
N ALA A 134 -12.19 -4.19 -1.85
CA ALA A 134 -13.62 -4.34 -1.60
C ALA A 134 -14.39 -3.02 -1.70
N MET A 135 -13.77 -1.88 -1.33
CA MET A 135 -14.38 -0.55 -1.50
C MET A 135 -14.61 -0.17 -2.96
N PHE A 136 -13.87 -0.74 -3.91
CA PHE A 136 -14.14 -0.57 -5.33
C PHE A 136 -15.04 -1.67 -5.88
N ASN A 137 -14.94 -2.90 -5.37
CA ASN A 137 -15.75 -4.03 -5.81
C ASN A 137 -16.99 -4.27 -4.93
N ASN A 138 -17.81 -3.23 -4.74
CA ASN A 138 -19.09 -3.33 -4.03
C ASN A 138 -20.19 -2.52 -4.75
N GLU A 139 -21.45 -2.80 -4.39
CA GLU A 139 -22.63 -2.20 -5.03
C GLU A 139 -22.83 -0.69 -4.75
N LEU A 140 -22.18 -0.14 -3.72
CA LEU A 140 -22.23 1.30 -3.43
C LEU A 140 -21.30 2.09 -4.37
N ASN A 141 -20.25 1.46 -4.89
CA ASN A 141 -19.40 2.07 -5.91
C ASN A 141 -20.10 2.02 -7.27
N ARG A 142 -20.39 3.19 -7.84
CA ARG A 142 -21.19 3.31 -9.08
C ARG A 142 -20.35 3.41 -10.34
N SER A 143 -19.15 3.98 -10.25
CA SER A 143 -18.38 4.37 -11.45
C SER A 143 -16.86 4.34 -11.28
N ALA A 144 -16.33 4.31 -10.05
CA ALA A 144 -14.89 4.26 -9.86
C ALA A 144 -14.35 2.87 -10.21
N GLN A 145 -13.11 2.81 -10.70
CA GLN A 145 -12.45 1.53 -10.99
C GLN A 145 -11.09 1.53 -10.32
N LEU A 146 -10.68 0.36 -9.82
CA LEU A 146 -9.35 0.13 -9.29
C LEU A 146 -8.68 -0.94 -10.16
N ILE A 147 -7.54 -0.59 -10.75
CA ILE A 147 -6.64 -1.51 -11.43
C ILE A 147 -5.37 -1.55 -10.60
N PHE A 148 -4.94 -2.74 -10.18
CA PHE A 148 -3.79 -2.83 -9.31
C PHE A 148 -3.04 -4.15 -9.46
N THR A 149 -1.75 -4.11 -9.14
CA THR A 149 -0.89 -5.30 -9.06
C THR A 149 -0.63 -5.63 -7.59
N VAL A 150 -0.42 -6.91 -7.30
CA VAL A 150 -0.04 -7.42 -5.98
C VAL A 150 0.88 -8.61 -6.09
N HIS A 151 1.65 -8.87 -5.04
CA HIS A 151 2.39 -10.11 -4.83
C HIS A 151 1.69 -11.05 -3.85
N ASP A 152 0.85 -10.51 -2.97
CA ASP A 152 0.18 -11.26 -1.93
C ASP A 152 -0.96 -12.14 -2.49
N ILE A 153 -0.67 -13.44 -2.53
CA ILE A 153 -1.59 -14.49 -2.98
C ILE A 153 -2.87 -14.58 -2.14
N ASN A 154 -2.92 -14.02 -0.92
CA ASN A 154 -4.14 -13.99 -0.11
C ASN A 154 -5.27 -13.16 -0.73
N LEU A 155 -4.99 -12.35 -1.76
CA LEU A 155 -6.00 -11.65 -2.54
C LEU A 155 -6.63 -12.51 -3.66
N LEU A 156 -6.10 -13.72 -3.93
CA LEU A 156 -6.67 -14.68 -4.90
C LEU A 156 -7.96 -15.35 -4.37
N ASP A 157 -9.01 -14.55 -4.16
CA ASP A 157 -10.28 -14.98 -3.59
C ASP A 157 -11.46 -14.71 -4.54
N CYS A 158 -11.81 -15.74 -5.31
CA CYS A 158 -12.98 -15.72 -6.19
C CYS A 158 -14.33 -15.92 -5.49
N LYS A 159 -14.34 -16.26 -4.19
CA LYS A 159 -15.57 -16.58 -3.45
C LYS A 159 -16.18 -15.35 -2.83
N LYS A 160 -15.36 -14.42 -2.37
CA LYS A 160 -15.80 -13.27 -1.58
C LYS A 160 -15.31 -11.92 -2.09
N LEU A 161 -14.29 -11.88 -2.95
CA LEU A 161 -13.66 -10.62 -3.33
C LEU A 161 -13.74 -10.32 -4.82
N PHE A 162 -13.43 -11.27 -5.70
CA PHE A 162 -13.37 -11.05 -7.14
C PHE A 162 -14.18 -12.06 -7.93
N ARG A 163 -14.58 -11.70 -9.14
CA ARG A 163 -14.92 -12.68 -10.18
C ARG A 163 -13.66 -13.13 -10.92
N LYS A 164 -13.69 -14.28 -11.58
CA LYS A 164 -12.51 -14.82 -12.28
C LYS A 164 -11.97 -13.88 -13.36
N GLU A 165 -12.86 -13.20 -14.06
CA GLU A 165 -12.54 -12.26 -15.14
C GLU A 165 -11.80 -11.01 -14.62
N GLN A 166 -11.86 -10.75 -13.30
CA GLN A 166 -11.18 -9.64 -12.65
C GLN A 166 -9.78 -10.01 -12.16
N ILE A 167 -9.39 -11.29 -12.26
CA ILE A 167 -8.05 -11.76 -11.88
C ILE A 167 -7.25 -12.09 -13.13
N TRP A 168 -6.07 -11.48 -13.21
CA TRP A 168 -5.13 -11.60 -14.32
C TRP A 168 -3.77 -11.97 -13.77
N PHE A 169 -3.09 -12.87 -14.49
CA PHE A 169 -1.72 -13.28 -14.18
C PHE A 169 -0.77 -12.67 -15.21
N ILE A 170 0.46 -12.40 -14.77
CA ILE A 170 1.57 -12.00 -15.62
C ILE A 170 2.58 -13.15 -15.57
N ASP A 171 2.99 -13.64 -16.73
CA ASP A 171 4.04 -14.65 -16.84
C ASP A 171 5.01 -14.28 -17.97
N LYS A 172 6.17 -14.93 -17.99
CA LYS A 172 7.22 -14.69 -18.98
C LYS A 172 7.83 -16.00 -19.45
N ASP A 173 8.13 -16.07 -20.73
CA ASP A 173 8.86 -17.18 -21.35
C ASP A 173 10.01 -16.66 -22.22
N GLN A 174 10.54 -17.51 -23.10
CA GLN A 174 11.61 -17.14 -24.03
C GLN A 174 11.18 -16.10 -25.08
N ALA A 175 9.88 -15.99 -25.37
CA ALA A 175 9.34 -15.07 -26.37
C ALA A 175 8.99 -13.70 -25.78
N GLY A 176 8.70 -13.61 -24.48
CA GLY A 176 8.49 -12.34 -23.79
C GLY A 176 7.56 -12.44 -22.59
N VAL A 177 6.96 -11.30 -22.21
CA VAL A 177 5.98 -11.20 -21.12
C VAL A 177 4.58 -11.20 -21.70
N TYR A 178 3.66 -11.94 -21.08
CA TYR A 178 2.26 -12.02 -21.49
C TYR A 178 1.31 -12.03 -20.30
N LEU A 179 0.05 -11.65 -20.57
CA LEU A 179 -1.03 -11.63 -19.59
C LEU A 179 -2.14 -12.61 -20.00
N TYR A 180 -2.76 -13.24 -19.02
CA TYR A 180 -3.91 -14.13 -19.23
C TYR A 180 -4.84 -14.08 -18.02
N SER A 181 -6.12 -14.33 -18.26
CA SER A 181 -7.14 -14.24 -17.21
C SER A 181 -7.33 -15.57 -16.51
N LEU A 182 -7.66 -15.54 -15.21
CA LEU A 182 -8.13 -16.74 -14.52
C LEU A 182 -9.39 -17.34 -15.18
N ALA A 183 -10.19 -16.53 -15.89
CA ALA A 183 -11.36 -16.99 -16.64
C ALA A 183 -11.01 -17.97 -17.78
N ASP A 184 -9.78 -17.96 -18.29
CA ASP A 184 -9.30 -18.87 -19.35
C ASP A 184 -9.14 -20.33 -18.85
N PHE A 185 -9.21 -20.51 -17.53
CA PHE A 185 -9.21 -21.81 -16.85
C PHE A 185 -10.65 -22.22 -16.51
N THR A 186 -11.26 -22.96 -17.45
CA THR A 186 -12.66 -23.40 -17.34
C THR A 186 -12.84 -24.63 -16.45
N ALA A 187 -14.10 -24.98 -16.16
CA ALA A 187 -14.45 -26.20 -15.43
C ALA A 187 -13.95 -27.49 -16.12
N LEU A 188 -13.80 -27.49 -17.44
CA LEU A 188 -13.21 -28.59 -18.22
C LEU A 188 -11.72 -28.76 -17.93
N LYS A 189 -11.03 -27.68 -17.57
CA LYS A 189 -9.66 -27.67 -17.04
C LYS A 189 -9.61 -27.82 -15.51
N GLY A 190 -10.71 -28.26 -14.90
CA GLY A 190 -10.83 -28.54 -13.48
C GLY A 190 -11.07 -27.31 -12.59
N VAL A 191 -11.27 -26.10 -13.13
CA VAL A 191 -11.34 -24.84 -12.35
C VAL A 191 -12.76 -24.25 -12.35
N ARG A 192 -13.47 -24.47 -11.25
CA ARG A 192 -14.81 -23.92 -10.98
C ARG A 192 -14.74 -22.71 -10.05
N ASP A 193 -15.79 -21.91 -9.99
CA ASP A 193 -15.84 -20.67 -9.20
C ASP A 193 -15.66 -20.91 -7.68
N ASN A 194 -16.06 -22.10 -7.22
CA ASN A 194 -15.89 -22.53 -5.83
C ASN A 194 -14.57 -23.28 -5.57
N SER A 195 -13.70 -23.43 -6.58
CA SER A 195 -12.39 -24.08 -6.40
C SER A 195 -11.53 -23.31 -5.41
N ASP A 196 -10.64 -24.04 -4.74
CA ASP A 196 -9.56 -23.41 -3.98
C ASP A 196 -8.52 -22.85 -4.97
N ILE A 197 -8.72 -21.61 -5.40
CA ILE A 197 -7.86 -20.93 -6.38
C ILE A 197 -6.45 -20.76 -5.81
N LEU A 198 -6.33 -20.40 -4.53
CA LEU A 198 -5.05 -20.27 -3.85
C LEU A 198 -4.26 -21.58 -3.88
N SER A 199 -4.86 -22.70 -3.47
CA SER A 199 -4.18 -24.01 -3.50
C SER A 199 -3.75 -24.42 -4.91
N LYS A 200 -4.56 -24.08 -5.93
CA LYS A 200 -4.23 -24.39 -7.32
C LYS A 200 -3.09 -23.53 -7.85
N TYR A 201 -3.07 -22.24 -7.50
CA TYR A 201 -1.96 -21.35 -7.80
C TYR A 201 -0.67 -21.90 -7.19
N GLN A 202 -0.68 -22.23 -5.89
CA GLN A 202 0.49 -22.80 -5.19
C GLN A 202 1.02 -24.11 -5.80
N LYS A 203 0.16 -24.89 -6.48
CA LYS A 203 0.54 -26.11 -7.20
C LYS A 203 1.03 -25.87 -8.63
N GLY A 204 1.16 -24.61 -9.05
CA GLY A 204 1.62 -24.22 -10.39
C GLY A 204 0.57 -24.41 -11.49
N ILE A 205 -0.69 -24.70 -11.17
CA ILE A 205 -1.74 -24.98 -12.17
C ILE A 205 -1.99 -23.78 -13.09
N PHE A 206 -1.79 -22.58 -12.56
CA PHE A 206 -1.98 -21.34 -13.30
C PHE A 206 -0.68 -20.76 -13.87
N GLY A 207 0.47 -21.44 -13.75
CA GLY A 207 1.77 -20.82 -14.09
C GLY A 207 2.14 -19.68 -13.13
N ALA A 208 3.05 -18.80 -13.57
CA ALA A 208 3.48 -17.60 -12.83
C ALA A 208 4.00 -17.82 -11.39
N VAL A 209 4.30 -19.07 -10.99
CA VAL A 209 4.88 -19.38 -9.68
C VAL A 209 6.40 -19.46 -9.81
N PRO A 210 7.18 -18.67 -9.05
CA PRO A 210 8.62 -18.81 -9.04
C PRO A 210 9.05 -20.09 -8.30
N GLU A 211 9.97 -20.85 -8.90
CA GLU A 211 10.62 -22.02 -8.28
C GLU A 211 12.11 -21.72 -8.05
N PRO A 212 12.46 -20.95 -7.00
CA PRO A 212 13.84 -20.57 -6.75
C PRO A 212 14.65 -21.74 -6.18
N GLU A 213 15.73 -22.13 -6.86
CA GLU A 213 16.65 -23.19 -6.41
C GLU A 213 17.82 -22.62 -5.59
N LEU A 214 17.55 -21.77 -4.60
CA LEU A 214 18.58 -21.07 -3.81
C LEU A 214 19.52 -22.02 -3.07
N ILE A 215 19.09 -23.26 -2.79
CA ILE A 215 19.94 -24.31 -2.21
C ILE A 215 21.16 -24.59 -3.08
N LYS A 216 21.07 -24.45 -4.42
CA LYS A 216 22.22 -24.64 -5.32
C LYS A 216 23.33 -23.63 -5.02
N SER A 217 22.99 -22.42 -4.59
CA SER A 217 23.97 -21.41 -4.18
C SER A 217 24.76 -21.80 -2.92
N LEU A 218 24.27 -22.75 -2.11
CA LEU A 218 25.01 -23.27 -0.96
C LEU A 218 26.10 -24.26 -1.34
N LEU A 219 26.03 -24.88 -2.52
CA LEU A 219 27.04 -25.84 -2.99
C LEU A 219 28.39 -25.17 -3.27
N ASP A 220 28.38 -23.88 -3.59
CA ASP A 220 29.57 -23.08 -3.90
C ASP A 220 30.10 -22.28 -2.69
N LEU A 221 29.39 -22.32 -1.56
CA LEU A 221 29.87 -21.74 -0.30
C LEU A 221 30.72 -22.79 0.41
N ASP A 222 32.05 -22.64 0.37
CA ASP A 222 32.98 -23.39 1.20
C ASP A 222 32.69 -23.11 2.68
N ILE A 223 31.76 -23.87 3.27
CA ILE A 223 31.57 -23.90 4.71
C ILE A 223 32.76 -24.67 5.26
N HIS A 224 33.89 -23.98 5.45
CA HIS A 224 35.02 -24.48 6.22
C HIS A 224 34.55 -24.78 7.63
N THR A 225 34.10 -26.01 7.87
CA THR A 225 33.99 -26.57 9.21
C THR A 225 35.40 -26.61 9.77
N GLY A 226 35.73 -25.64 10.62
CA GLY A 226 36.97 -25.60 11.36
C GLY A 226 37.10 -26.82 12.27
N ASN A 227 37.64 -27.91 11.75
CA ASN A 227 38.33 -28.90 12.56
C ASN A 227 39.66 -28.27 12.97
N GLN A 228 39.65 -27.50 14.06
CA GLN A 228 40.85 -27.40 14.89
C GLN A 228 40.96 -28.72 15.64
N GLY A 229 41.83 -29.60 15.13
CA GLY A 229 42.28 -30.76 15.88
C GLY A 229 43.11 -30.29 17.08
N GLU A 230 42.77 -30.83 18.24
CA GLU A 230 43.67 -30.99 19.39
C GLU A 230 44.80 -31.97 19.07
#